data_AF-A0A1B6E554-F1
#
_entry.id   AF-A0A1B6E554-F1
#
_cell.length_a   1.000
_cell.length_b   1.000
_cell.length_c   1.000
_cell.angle_alpha   90.00
_cell.angle_beta   90.00
_cell.angle_gamma   90.00
#
_symmetry.space_group_name_H-M   'P 1'
#
loop_
_entity.id
_entity.type
_entity.pdbx_description
1 polymer ?
#
loop_
_entity_poly.entity_id
_entity_poly.type
_entity_poly.pdbx_seq_one_letter_code
_entity_poly.pdbx_strand_id
1 'polypeptide(L)'
;MNLSILLFIEFIIICASEKILEIGNDILSIYDKPQSESSKRVVSLAQSYLNELRQINISLHQKQPEAIKIASILYSQYKEDEVPKHCGIIPYGKFIDIFGWEGGDISDYHNIVSATRWVWDDILRGMGKEVSEP
;
A
#
# COMPACT_ATOMS: atom_id res chain seq x y z
N MET A 1 17.36 -21.76 -19.32
CA MET A 1 17.08 -20.99 -18.10
C MET A 1 17.34 -21.91 -16.91
N ASN A 2 18.19 -21.50 -15.98
CA ASN A 2 18.67 -22.37 -14.88
C ASN A 2 17.62 -22.40 -13.75
N LEU A 3 17.32 -23.58 -13.21
CA LEU A 3 16.31 -23.78 -12.16
C LEU A 3 16.59 -22.90 -10.92
N SER A 4 17.87 -22.68 -10.59
CA SER A 4 18.28 -21.79 -9.48
C SER A 4 17.92 -20.32 -9.70
N ILE A 5 17.90 -19.84 -10.95
CA ILE A 5 17.56 -18.45 -11.27
C ILE A 5 16.04 -18.23 -11.13
N LEU A 6 15.24 -19.20 -11.56
CA LEU A 6 13.79 -19.17 -11.40
C LEU A 6 13.39 -19.10 -9.92
N LEU A 7 13.96 -19.96 -9.09
CA LEU A 7 13.69 -19.99 -7.65
C LEU A 7 14.08 -18.68 -6.96
N PHE A 8 15.18 -18.06 -7.38
CA PHE A 8 15.61 -16.76 -6.84
C PHE A 8 14.65 -15.62 -7.20
N ILE A 9 14.15 -15.60 -8.44
CA ILE A 9 13.15 -14.60 -8.88
C ILE A 9 11.83 -14.78 -8.12
N GLU A 10 11.36 -16.03 -7.95
CA GLU A 10 10.15 -16.32 -7.17
C GLU A 10 10.29 -15.88 -5.72
N PHE A 11 11.45 -16.12 -5.10
CA PHE A 11 11.74 -15.65 -3.76
C PHE A 11 11.67 -14.11 -3.65
N ILE A 12 12.25 -13.38 -4.60
CA ILE A 12 12.17 -11.90 -4.63
C ILE A 12 10.71 -11.43 -4.68
N ILE A 13 9.90 -12.04 -5.55
CA ILE A 13 8.48 -11.68 -5.71
C ILE A 13 7.70 -11.90 -4.41
N ILE A 14 7.93 -13.03 -3.75
CA ILE A 14 7.28 -13.37 -2.48
C ILE A 14 7.66 -12.34 -1.42
N CYS A 15 8.95 -12.11 -1.19
CA CYS A 15 9.42 -11.17 -0.16
C CYS A 15 8.92 -9.74 -0.40
N ALA A 16 8.91 -9.27 -1.66
CA ALA A 16 8.42 -7.94 -1.98
C ALA A 16 6.90 -7.79 -1.73
N SER A 17 6.13 -8.82 -2.08
CA SER A 17 4.67 -8.86 -1.86
C SER A 17 4.34 -8.95 -0.38
N GLU A 18 5.04 -9.79 0.38
CA GLU A 18 4.88 -9.93 1.83
C GLU A 18 5.18 -8.61 2.54
N LYS A 19 6.29 -7.95 2.21
CA LYS A 19 6.69 -6.68 2.82
C LYS A 19 5.60 -5.61 2.74
N ILE A 20 5.02 -5.39 1.56
CA ILE A 20 3.98 -4.35 1.41
C ILE A 20 2.68 -4.74 2.12
N LEU A 21 2.31 -6.02 2.12
CA LEU A 21 1.15 -6.53 2.86
C LEU A 21 1.34 -6.39 4.37
N GLU A 22 2.54 -6.70 4.89
CA GLU A 22 2.91 -6.51 6.30
C GLU A 22 2.78 -5.05 6.71
N ILE A 23 3.33 -4.11 5.93
CA ILE A 23 3.18 -2.68 6.21
C ILE A 23 1.70 -2.29 6.24
N GLY A 24 0.89 -2.79 5.29
CA GLY A 24 -0.55 -2.54 5.26
C GLY A 24 -1.26 -3.06 6.52
N ASN A 25 -0.92 -4.27 6.96
CA ASN A 25 -1.48 -4.88 8.17
C ASN A 25 -1.04 -4.15 9.44
N ASP A 26 0.20 -3.68 9.50
CA ASP A 26 0.68 -2.85 10.62
C ASP A 26 -0.13 -1.56 10.73
N ILE A 27 -0.46 -0.90 9.61
CA ILE A 27 -1.32 0.29 9.62
C ILE A 27 -2.72 -0.05 10.14
N LEU A 28 -3.32 -1.14 9.64
CA LEU A 28 -4.66 -1.58 10.08
C LEU A 28 -4.69 -1.95 11.56
N SER A 29 -3.62 -2.57 12.09
CA SER A 29 -3.48 -2.84 13.52
C SER A 29 -3.52 -1.55 14.35
N ILE A 30 -2.89 -0.46 13.87
CA ILE A 30 -2.97 0.85 14.51
C ILE A 30 -4.39 1.43 14.40
N TYR A 31 -5.09 1.24 13.28
CA TYR A 31 -6.47 1.71 13.12
C TYR A 31 -7.42 1.05 14.14
N ASP A 32 -7.20 -0.22 14.41
CA ASP A 32 -7.95 -1.00 15.39
C ASP A 32 -7.65 -0.53 16.82
N LYS A 33 -6.37 -0.34 17.16
CA LYS A 33 -5.88 0.03 18.51
C LYS A 33 -4.86 1.17 18.46
N PRO A 34 -5.30 2.44 18.28
CA PRO A 34 -4.36 3.56 18.15
C PRO A 34 -3.56 3.81 19.44
N GLN A 35 -4.15 3.53 20.60
CA GLN A 35 -3.55 3.81 21.91
C GLN A 35 -2.27 3.01 22.23
N SER A 36 -2.00 1.91 21.52
CA SER A 36 -0.77 1.12 21.72
C SER A 36 0.42 1.63 20.93
N GLU A 37 0.20 2.62 20.05
CA GLU A 37 1.16 3.05 19.05
C GLU A 37 1.28 4.57 19.00
N SER A 38 2.27 5.08 18.27
CA SER A 38 2.47 6.53 18.14
C SER A 38 1.91 7.07 16.82
N SER A 39 1.46 8.32 16.84
CA SER A 39 1.13 9.12 15.65
C SER A 39 2.22 9.03 14.57
N LYS A 40 3.48 9.18 14.96
CA LYS A 40 4.63 9.12 14.04
C LYS A 40 4.77 7.75 13.37
N ARG A 41 4.41 6.67 14.07
CA ARG A 41 4.50 5.30 13.53
C ARG A 41 3.51 5.09 12.39
N VAL A 42 2.25 5.50 12.55
CA VAL A 42 1.23 5.34 11.48
C VAL A 42 1.55 6.19 10.25
N VAL A 43 2.03 7.43 10.45
CA VAL A 43 2.46 8.29 9.34
C VAL A 43 3.66 7.67 8.61
N SER A 44 4.67 7.19 9.36
CA SER A 44 5.85 6.55 8.78
C SER A 44 5.49 5.28 8.01
N LEU A 45 4.61 4.44 8.54
CA LEU A 45 4.15 3.24 7.84
C LEU A 45 3.41 3.56 6.56
N ALA A 46 2.49 4.53 6.58
CA ALA A 46 1.77 4.96 5.39
C ALA A 46 2.72 5.51 4.31
N GLN A 47 3.74 6.28 4.71
CA GLN A 47 4.77 6.76 3.79
C GLN A 47 5.63 5.63 3.21
N SER A 48 6.00 4.65 4.05
CA SER A 48 6.70 3.44 3.60
C SER A 48 5.86 2.65 2.60
N TYR A 49 4.57 2.44 2.88
CA TYR A 49 3.65 1.76 1.97
C TYR A 49 3.60 2.45 0.62
N LEU A 50 3.38 3.78 0.61
CA LEU A 50 3.36 4.59 -0.61
C LEU A 50 4.66 4.45 -1.41
N ASN A 51 5.80 4.44 -0.73
CA ASN A 51 7.10 4.31 -1.39
C ASN A 51 7.28 2.93 -2.05
N GLU A 52 6.92 1.84 -1.37
CA GLU A 52 6.94 0.50 -1.95
C GLU A 52 6.01 0.41 -3.16
N LEU A 53 4.80 0.96 -3.05
CA LEU A 53 3.82 0.99 -4.13
C LEU A 53 4.34 1.76 -5.35
N ARG A 54 5.02 2.90 -5.14
CA ARG A 54 5.69 3.66 -6.21
C ARG A 54 6.79 2.86 -6.89
N GLN A 55 7.59 2.10 -6.15
CA GLN A 55 8.62 1.25 -6.74
C GLN A 55 8.01 0.17 -7.64
N ILE A 56 6.93 -0.47 -7.17
CA ILE A 56 6.17 -1.43 -7.98
C ILE A 56 5.65 -0.76 -9.25
N ASN A 57 5.07 0.44 -9.15
CA ASN A 57 4.54 1.15 -10.30
C ASN A 57 5.63 1.49 -11.34
N ILE A 58 6.78 2.00 -10.88
CA ILE A 58 7.93 2.30 -11.73
C ILE A 58 8.40 1.03 -12.45
N SER A 59 8.61 -0.07 -11.72
CA SER A 59 9.07 -1.34 -12.29
C SER A 59 8.03 -1.93 -13.28
N LEU A 60 6.75 -1.77 -12.99
CA LEU A 60 5.66 -2.21 -13.87
C LEU A 60 5.67 -1.44 -15.20
N HIS A 61 5.85 -0.12 -15.15
CA HIS A 61 5.97 0.73 -16.34
C HIS A 61 7.26 0.47 -17.14
N GLN A 62 8.31 0.00 -16.47
CA GLN A 62 9.53 -0.52 -17.09
C GLN A 62 9.37 -1.95 -17.65
N LYS A 63 8.16 -2.54 -17.57
CA LYS A 63 7.83 -3.88 -18.04
C LYS A 63 8.64 -4.99 -17.36
N GLN A 64 9.02 -4.79 -16.09
CA GLN A 64 9.69 -5.82 -15.30
C GLN A 64 8.68 -6.93 -14.95
N PRO A 65 8.91 -8.20 -15.35
CA PRO A 65 7.97 -9.30 -15.12
C PRO A 65 7.61 -9.52 -13.66
N GLU A 66 8.55 -9.26 -12.75
CA GLU A 66 8.39 -9.40 -11.31
C GLU A 66 7.35 -8.42 -10.78
N ALA A 67 7.36 -7.18 -11.25
CA ALA A 67 6.41 -6.15 -10.82
C ALA A 67 4.98 -6.48 -11.25
N ILE A 68 4.79 -7.05 -12.44
CA ILE A 68 3.48 -7.53 -12.90
C ILE A 68 2.94 -8.63 -11.98
N LYS A 69 3.82 -9.56 -11.56
CA LYS A 69 3.44 -10.64 -10.64
C LYS A 69 3.12 -10.10 -9.25
N ILE A 70 3.94 -9.20 -8.70
CA ILE A 70 3.69 -8.54 -7.41
C ILE A 70 2.36 -7.80 -7.46
N ALA A 71 2.13 -6.96 -8.46
CA ALA A 71 0.89 -6.21 -8.61
C ALA A 71 -0.34 -7.13 -8.75
N SER A 72 -0.20 -8.27 -9.44
CA SER A 72 -1.25 -9.30 -9.53
C SER A 72 -1.56 -9.95 -8.18
N ILE A 73 -0.54 -10.23 -7.37
CA ILE A 73 -0.71 -10.75 -5.99
C ILE A 73 -1.48 -9.71 -5.16
N LEU A 74 -1.05 -8.45 -5.17
CA LEU A 74 -1.73 -7.40 -4.42
C LEU A 74 -3.18 -7.21 -4.88
N TYR A 75 -3.43 -7.21 -6.18
CA TYR A 75 -4.77 -7.10 -6.74
C TYR A 75 -5.68 -8.24 -6.23
N SER A 76 -5.15 -9.47 -6.14
CA SER A 76 -5.92 -10.60 -5.61
C SER A 76 -6.30 -10.42 -4.14
N GLN A 77 -5.48 -9.72 -3.35
CA GLN A 77 -5.75 -9.43 -1.93
C GLN A 77 -6.76 -8.30 -1.74
N TYR A 78 -6.82 -7.34 -2.66
CA TYR A 78 -7.69 -6.15 -2.55
C TYR A 78 -8.92 -6.19 -3.46
N LYS A 79 -9.16 -7.32 -4.14
CA LYS A 79 -10.22 -7.45 -5.15
C LYS A 79 -11.61 -7.05 -4.65
N GLU A 80 -11.90 -7.27 -3.37
CA GLU A 80 -13.20 -6.93 -2.77
C GLU A 80 -13.33 -5.46 -2.39
N ASP A 81 -12.20 -4.80 -2.10
CA ASP A 81 -12.17 -3.43 -1.57
C ASP A 81 -11.87 -2.38 -2.65
N GLU A 82 -11.48 -2.81 -3.86
CA GLU A 82 -11.03 -2.01 -5.02
C GLU A 82 -9.77 -1.13 -4.78
N VAL A 83 -9.46 -0.83 -3.51
CA VAL A 83 -8.29 -0.07 -3.05
C VAL A 83 -7.58 -0.81 -1.90
N PRO A 84 -6.31 -0.50 -1.59
CA PRO A 84 -5.67 -1.00 -0.38
C PRO A 84 -6.50 -0.68 0.86
N LYS A 85 -6.78 -1.68 1.70
CA LYS A 85 -7.70 -1.56 2.86
C LYS A 85 -7.45 -0.35 3.76
N HIS A 86 -6.19 -0.07 4.09
CA HIS A 86 -5.83 1.07 4.94
C HIS A 86 -6.14 2.45 4.31
N CYS A 87 -6.38 2.49 3.00
CA CYS A 87 -6.85 3.66 2.28
C CYS A 87 -8.38 3.73 2.22
N GLY A 88 -9.13 2.67 2.50
CA GLY A 88 -10.60 2.66 2.38
C GLY A 88 -11.30 3.35 3.55
N ILE A 89 -10.94 2.99 4.78
CA ILE A 89 -11.60 3.49 6.01
C ILE A 89 -10.53 3.95 7.00
N ILE A 90 -10.36 5.27 7.09
CA ILE A 90 -9.36 5.90 7.97
C ILE A 90 -10.08 6.38 9.24
N PRO A 91 -9.65 5.96 10.44
CA PRO A 91 -10.34 6.32 11.68
C PRO A 91 -9.91 7.70 12.20
N TYR A 92 -10.08 8.76 11.38
CA TYR A 92 -9.65 10.12 11.74
C TYR A 92 -10.17 10.59 13.10
N GLY A 93 -11.42 10.27 13.45
CA GLY A 93 -11.97 10.60 14.78
C GLY A 93 -11.13 10.01 15.91
N LYS A 94 -10.73 8.73 15.81
CA LYS A 94 -9.86 8.11 16.82
C LYS A 94 -8.47 8.76 16.86
N PHE A 95 -7.93 9.18 15.72
CA PHE A 95 -6.62 9.83 15.66
C PHE A 95 -6.65 11.23 16.28
N ILE A 96 -7.73 11.99 16.07
CA ILE A 96 -7.97 13.25 16.77
C ILE A 96 -8.01 13.00 18.27
N ASP A 97 -8.83 12.05 18.72
CA ASP A 97 -9.04 11.81 20.16
C ASP A 97 -7.81 11.25 20.88
N ILE A 98 -7.07 10.34 20.25
CA ILE A 98 -5.98 9.59 20.89
C ILE A 98 -4.61 10.24 20.63
N PHE A 99 -4.35 10.67 19.39
CA PHE A 99 -3.07 11.28 19.03
C PHE A 99 -3.06 12.80 19.17
N GLY A 100 -4.23 13.43 19.34
CA GLY A 100 -4.35 14.88 19.32
C GLY A 100 -4.11 15.46 17.93
N TRP A 101 -4.45 14.73 16.86
CA TRP A 101 -4.28 15.24 15.50
C TRP A 101 -5.13 16.49 15.26
N GLU A 102 -4.48 17.52 14.73
CA GLU A 102 -5.14 18.75 14.33
C GLU A 102 -5.33 18.79 12.79
N GLY A 103 -5.93 19.86 12.28
CA GLY A 103 -6.21 19.98 10.84
C GLY A 103 -4.98 19.80 9.95
N GLY A 104 -3.80 20.21 10.41
CA GLY A 104 -2.53 20.00 9.70
C GLY A 104 -2.17 18.52 9.58
N ASP A 105 -2.18 17.77 10.68
CA ASP A 105 -1.85 16.33 10.70
C ASP A 105 -2.82 15.52 9.83
N ILE A 106 -4.12 15.85 9.91
CA ILE A 106 -5.17 15.21 9.11
C ILE A 106 -4.90 15.46 7.62
N SER A 107 -4.61 16.70 7.25
CA SER A 107 -4.31 17.08 5.87
C SER A 107 -3.08 16.34 5.35
N ASP A 108 -1.99 16.33 6.11
CA ASP A 108 -0.75 15.66 5.72
C ASP A 108 -0.94 14.15 5.55
N TYR A 109 -1.65 13.50 6.49
CA TYR A 109 -1.95 12.08 6.37
C TYR A 109 -2.89 11.79 5.19
N HIS A 110 -3.90 12.65 4.97
CA HIS A 110 -4.81 12.54 3.84
C HIS A 110 -4.10 12.65 2.50
N ASN A 111 -3.06 13.49 2.41
CA ASN A 111 -2.22 13.60 1.22
C ASN A 111 -1.47 12.29 0.92
N ILE A 112 -0.94 11.62 1.95
CA ILE A 112 -0.28 10.30 1.79
C ILE A 112 -1.27 9.26 1.30
N VAL A 113 -2.46 9.19 1.92
CA VAL A 113 -3.49 8.21 1.53
C VAL A 113 -4.00 8.48 0.12
N SER A 114 -4.25 9.74 -0.22
CA SER A 114 -4.65 10.12 -1.58
C SER A 114 -3.58 9.68 -2.57
N ALA A 115 -2.32 10.07 -2.38
CA ALA A 115 -1.22 9.66 -3.25
C ALA A 115 -1.11 8.13 -3.38
N THR A 116 -1.41 7.37 -2.32
CA THR A 116 -1.43 5.91 -2.35
C THR A 116 -2.52 5.37 -3.27
N ARG A 117 -3.75 5.92 -3.18
CA ARG A 117 -4.86 5.57 -4.08
C ARG A 117 -4.51 5.91 -5.53
N TRP A 118 -3.97 7.09 -5.80
CA TRP A 118 -3.55 7.50 -7.15
C TRP A 118 -2.51 6.55 -7.75
N VAL A 119 -1.49 6.14 -6.98
CA VAL A 119 -0.48 5.19 -7.45
C VAL A 119 -1.08 3.80 -7.65
N TRP A 120 -2.02 3.39 -6.81
CA TRP A 120 -2.74 2.12 -6.97
C TRP A 120 -3.54 2.09 -8.28
N ASP A 121 -4.31 3.14 -8.56
CA ASP A 121 -5.09 3.26 -9.79
C ASP A 121 -4.19 3.20 -11.03
N ASP A 122 -3.01 3.82 -10.98
CA ASP A 122 -2.03 3.76 -12.06
C ASP A 122 -1.46 2.35 -12.28
N ILE A 123 -1.20 1.61 -11.19
CA ILE A 123 -0.83 0.19 -11.26
C ILE A 123 -1.95 -0.63 -11.91
N LEU A 124 -3.20 -0.42 -11.51
CA LEU A 124 -4.35 -1.14 -12.07
C LEU A 124 -4.49 -0.87 -13.58
N ARG A 125 -4.37 0.39 -14.01
CA ARG A 125 -4.35 0.76 -15.44
C ARG A 125 -3.19 0.11 -16.17
N GLY A 126 -2.00 0.11 -15.59
CA GLY A 126 -0.82 -0.55 -16.15
C GLY A 126 -0.97 -2.08 -16.27
N MET A 127 -1.81 -2.69 -15.43
CA MET A 127 -2.23 -4.09 -15.53
C MET A 127 -3.39 -4.34 -16.51
N GLY A 128 -3.95 -3.29 -17.13
CA GLY A 128 -5.11 -3.36 -18.01
C GLY A 128 -6.42 -3.66 -17.28
N LYS A 129 -6.54 -3.24 -16.02
CA LYS A 129 -7.79 -3.32 -15.24
C LYS A 129 -8.62 -2.06 -15.45
N GLU A 130 -9.94 -2.23 -15.49
CA GLU A 130 -10.87 -1.10 -15.43
C GLU A 130 -10.79 -0.47 -14.04
N VAL A 131 -10.62 0.84 -14.01
CA VAL A 131 -10.68 1.64 -12.77
C VAL A 131 -11.91 2.53 -12.92
N SER A 132 -12.87 2.41 -12.02
CA SER A 132 -14.04 3.29 -11.98
C SER A 132 -13.54 4.72 -11.81
N GLU A 133 -13.88 5.62 -12.75
CA GLU A 133 -13.58 7.05 -12.56
C GLU A 133 -14.34 7.58 -11.33
N PRO A 134 -13.70 8.44 -10.51
CA PRO A 134 -14.30 9.01 -9.31
C PRO A 134 -15.52 9.90 -9.60
#